data_AF-A0AAV3ANF6-F1
#
_entry.id   AF-A0AAV3ANF6-F1
#
_cell.length_a   1.000
_cell.length_b   1.000
_cell.length_c   1.000
_cell.angle_alpha   90.00
_cell.angle_beta   90.00
_cell.angle_gamma   90.00
#
_symmetry.space_group_name_H-M   'P 1'
#
loop_
_entity.id
_entity.type
_entity.pdbx_description
1 polymer ?
#
loop_
_entity_poly.entity_id
_entity_poly.type
_entity_poly.pdbx_seq_one_letter_code
_entity_poly.pdbx_strand_id
1 'polypeptide(L)'
;MQGSSCCPVIVILLFQLLLRGSSACPSRCDVTRCPSPVCPSGYVPDRCNCCLICAAGEGEPCGREGDPPCGDTLHCKSPTGKRGTKGTCQCKHDYQVCANDGQTYDNPCQLKLASRRALQQGHPPVVQVHKGACQSGHQHPNSPRYKFNFIADVVEKIAPAVVHIELFLRHPLFGRNVPLSSGSGFTISDLGLIVTNAHVVSSSNTVSGRQYLKVQLHNGDTYEATIKDIDKKSDIATIKIYPKKKLPVLTLGHSADLRPGEFVVAIGSPFALQNTVTTGIVSTAQRDGRELGLRDSDMDYVQTDAIINYGNSGGPLVNLDGEVIGINTLKVAAGISFAIPSDRITKFMTETNDKKFKDGKKRFIGIKMLTITPTLVEELKLNNPDFPDVSSGIYVHEVLPNSPSQRGGIKNGDIIVKVNGRPLMTSSDLHNAVITESPLLLEVRRGNDDLLFNIEPEVSIK
;
A
#
# COMPACT_ATOMS: atom_id res chain seq x y z
N MET A 1 -0.75 -11.13 81.95
CA MET A 1 0.15 -11.44 83.08
C MET A 1 1.40 -12.09 82.51
N GLN A 2 2.58 -11.55 82.83
CA GLN A 2 3.93 -12.14 82.89
C GLN A 2 4.35 -13.17 81.80
N GLY A 3 5.51 -13.11 81.17
CA GLY A 3 6.75 -12.40 81.46
C GLY A 3 7.86 -12.97 80.57
N SER A 4 8.91 -12.16 80.41
CA SER A 4 10.11 -12.32 79.58
C SER A 4 10.96 -13.58 79.88
N SER A 5 11.69 -14.08 78.87
CA SER A 5 13.10 -14.49 79.02
C SER A 5 13.81 -14.72 77.67
N CYS A 6 15.14 -14.58 77.70
CA CYS A 6 16.12 -14.47 76.62
C CYS A 6 16.65 -15.81 76.03
N CYS A 7 17.21 -15.67 74.81
CA CYS A 7 18.36 -16.39 74.21
C CYS A 7 18.25 -17.90 73.83
N PRO A 8 19.09 -18.43 72.90
CA PRO A 8 20.11 -17.77 72.06
C PRO A 8 20.07 -18.16 70.55
N VAL A 9 20.87 -17.40 69.80
CA VAL A 9 21.46 -17.72 68.49
C VAL A 9 21.93 -19.17 68.43
N ILE A 10 21.41 -19.95 67.47
CA ILE A 10 21.97 -21.26 67.08
C ILE A 10 22.38 -21.20 65.61
N VAL A 11 23.69 -21.18 65.45
CA VAL A 11 24.48 -21.50 64.27
C VAL A 11 24.02 -22.86 63.72
N ILE A 12 23.57 -22.92 62.46
CA ILE A 12 23.54 -24.17 61.69
C ILE A 12 24.45 -23.99 60.48
N LEU A 13 25.74 -24.14 60.77
CA LEU A 13 26.82 -24.33 59.82
C LEU A 13 27.53 -25.59 60.32
N LEU A 14 27.23 -26.73 59.70
CA LEU A 14 28.05 -27.97 59.64
C LEU A 14 27.18 -29.16 59.18
N PHE A 15 26.89 -29.19 57.87
CA PHE A 15 26.89 -30.44 57.12
C PHE A 15 28.16 -30.43 56.24
N GLN A 16 29.32 -30.39 56.90
CA GLN A 16 30.61 -30.71 56.28
C GLN A 16 31.15 -31.93 57.02
N LEU A 17 31.01 -33.08 56.38
CA LEU A 17 31.65 -34.40 56.59
C LEU A 17 30.67 -35.35 55.87
N LEU A 18 30.96 -35.96 54.72
CA LEU A 18 32.19 -36.51 54.19
C LEU A 18 32.06 -36.63 52.67
N LEU A 19 33.03 -36.13 51.93
CA LEU A 19 33.75 -36.92 50.91
C LEU A 19 35.03 -36.15 50.56
N ARG A 20 36.06 -36.45 51.36
CA ARG A 20 37.47 -36.28 50.96
C ARG A 20 37.73 -37.17 49.75
N GLY A 21 38.47 -36.64 48.79
CA GLY A 21 39.14 -37.42 47.76
C GLY A 21 39.08 -36.70 46.42
N SER A 22 40.25 -36.42 45.86
CA SER A 22 40.45 -36.49 44.41
C SER A 22 39.99 -37.88 43.95
N SER A 23 38.69 -38.05 43.75
CA SER A 23 38.12 -39.28 43.24
C SER A 23 38.33 -39.22 41.74
N ALA A 24 39.18 -40.11 41.25
CA ALA A 24 39.28 -40.33 39.82
C ALA A 24 37.88 -40.60 39.27
N CYS A 25 37.53 -39.94 38.17
CA CYS A 25 36.24 -40.12 37.52
C CYS A 25 36.02 -41.61 37.22
N PRO A 26 34.80 -42.14 37.43
CA PRO A 26 34.50 -43.53 37.13
C PRO A 26 34.74 -43.81 35.64
N SER A 27 35.30 -44.99 35.32
CA SER A 27 35.59 -45.38 33.94
C SER A 27 34.32 -45.55 33.09
N ARG A 28 33.16 -45.76 33.73
CA ARG A 28 31.84 -45.80 33.11
C ARG A 28 30.81 -45.08 33.97
N CYS A 29 30.01 -44.24 33.33
CA CYS A 29 28.94 -43.47 33.96
C CYS A 29 27.66 -44.28 34.13
N ASP A 30 27.14 -44.33 35.35
CA ASP A 30 25.79 -44.82 35.64
C ASP A 30 24.84 -43.64 35.77
N VAL A 31 24.23 -43.26 34.64
CA VAL A 31 23.31 -42.11 34.55
C VAL A 31 22.04 -42.28 35.37
N THR A 32 21.68 -43.51 35.78
CA THR A 32 20.48 -43.77 36.58
C THR A 32 20.61 -43.25 38.01
N ARG A 33 21.84 -43.02 38.48
CA ARG A 33 22.14 -42.47 39.80
C ARG A 33 22.29 -40.96 39.81
N CYS A 34 22.20 -40.32 38.65
CA CYS A 34 22.35 -38.87 38.57
C CYS A 34 21.18 -38.16 39.25
N PRO A 35 21.44 -37.10 40.02
CA PRO A 35 20.37 -36.26 40.52
C PRO A 35 19.65 -35.58 39.34
N SER A 36 18.34 -35.35 39.47
CA SER A 36 17.55 -34.58 38.50
C SER A 36 17.10 -33.25 39.12
N PRO A 37 18.02 -32.32 39.41
CA PRO A 37 17.68 -31.03 40.00
C PRO A 37 16.91 -30.15 39.02
N VAL A 38 16.08 -29.24 39.53
CA VAL A 38 15.50 -28.18 38.70
C VAL A 38 16.50 -27.04 38.63
N CYS A 39 17.09 -26.82 37.45
CA CYS A 39 18.15 -25.83 37.26
C CYS A 39 17.69 -24.65 36.38
N PRO A 40 17.27 -23.52 36.96
CA PRO A 40 16.83 -22.33 36.20
C PRO A 40 17.90 -21.79 35.25
N SER A 41 19.17 -21.83 35.67
CA SER A 41 20.34 -21.39 34.90
C SER A 41 20.74 -22.37 33.78
N GLY A 42 20.04 -23.50 33.66
CA GLY A 42 20.34 -24.57 32.71
C GLY A 42 21.20 -25.67 33.33
N TYR A 43 21.49 -26.68 32.51
CA TYR A 43 22.25 -27.85 32.89
C TYR A 43 23.61 -27.82 32.23
N VAL A 44 24.62 -28.26 32.98
CA VAL A 44 25.99 -28.45 32.49
C VAL A 44 26.49 -29.79 32.97
N PRO A 45 27.39 -30.45 32.23
CA PRO A 45 28.02 -31.66 32.72
C PRO A 45 28.84 -31.39 33.98
N ASP A 46 28.85 -32.36 34.89
CA ASP A 46 29.79 -32.38 36.01
C ASP A 46 31.26 -32.48 35.54
N ARG A 47 32.21 -32.42 36.49
CA ARG A 47 33.65 -32.50 36.19
C ARG A 47 34.06 -33.80 35.47
N CYS A 48 33.29 -34.87 35.64
CA CYS A 48 33.54 -36.18 35.04
C CYS A 48 32.75 -36.40 33.75
N ASN A 49 32.02 -35.38 33.27
CA ASN A 49 31.14 -35.43 32.12
C ASN A 49 30.09 -36.56 32.21
N CYS A 50 29.58 -36.79 33.42
CA CYS A 50 28.81 -37.97 33.79
C CYS A 50 27.35 -37.66 34.06
N CYS A 51 27.10 -36.71 34.97
CA CYS A 51 25.76 -36.23 35.32
C CYS A 51 25.56 -34.79 34.87
N LEU A 52 24.29 -34.42 34.65
CA LEU A 52 23.88 -33.04 34.48
C LEU A 52 23.67 -32.40 35.85
N ILE A 53 24.42 -31.34 36.12
CA ILE A 53 24.29 -30.52 37.33
C ILE A 53 23.80 -29.12 36.96
N CYS A 54 23.38 -28.35 37.97
CA CYS A 54 22.99 -26.96 37.74
C CYS A 54 24.19 -26.12 37.32
N ALA A 55 24.02 -25.39 36.23
CA ALA A 55 25.00 -24.42 35.78
C ALA A 55 25.04 -23.20 36.71
N ALA A 56 26.23 -22.59 36.82
CA ALA A 56 26.37 -21.33 37.53
C ALA A 56 25.57 -20.23 36.81
N GLY A 57 24.73 -19.53 37.58
CA GLY A 57 23.93 -18.39 37.14
C GLY A 57 24.77 -17.11 37.00
N GLU A 58 24.15 -16.07 36.45
CA GLU A 58 24.81 -14.76 36.33
C GLU A 58 25.16 -14.19 37.71
N GLY A 59 26.40 -13.74 37.89
CA GLY A 59 26.94 -13.25 39.16
C GLY A 59 27.54 -14.33 40.08
N GLU A 60 27.31 -15.61 39.80
CA GLU A 60 27.88 -16.71 40.59
C GLU A 60 29.37 -16.92 40.31
N PRO A 61 30.14 -17.46 41.28
CA PRO A 61 31.57 -17.70 41.13
C PRO A 61 31.83 -18.76 40.07
N CYS A 62 32.92 -18.56 39.32
CA CYS A 62 33.37 -19.51 38.30
C CYS A 62 34.90 -19.51 38.19
N GLY A 63 35.43 -20.59 37.61
CA GLY A 63 36.83 -20.69 37.20
C GLY A 63 37.80 -21.23 38.25
N ARG A 64 37.35 -21.48 39.49
CA ARG A 64 38.12 -22.22 40.49
C ARG A 64 37.84 -23.71 40.44
N GLU A 65 38.74 -24.49 41.03
CA GLU A 65 38.54 -25.93 41.19
C GLU A 65 37.36 -26.17 42.15
N GLY A 66 36.28 -26.75 41.61
CA GLY A 66 35.02 -27.00 42.34
C GLY A 66 33.88 -26.04 41.99
N ASP A 67 34.14 -24.92 41.31
CA ASP A 67 33.06 -24.05 40.82
C ASP A 67 32.34 -24.74 39.64
N PRO A 68 30.99 -24.75 39.60
CA PRO A 68 30.26 -25.24 38.44
C PRO A 68 30.49 -24.34 37.23
N PRO A 69 30.48 -24.90 35.99
CA PRO A 69 30.63 -24.08 34.81
C PRO A 69 29.40 -23.17 34.60
N CYS A 70 29.65 -21.99 34.01
CA CYS A 70 28.59 -21.05 33.66
C CYS A 70 27.63 -21.66 32.62
N GLY A 71 26.35 -21.33 32.70
CA GLY A 71 25.35 -21.81 31.73
C GLY A 71 25.61 -21.33 30.30
N ASP A 72 24.99 -21.98 29.31
CA ASP A 72 25.26 -21.83 27.85
C ASP A 72 25.34 -20.40 27.29
N THR A 73 24.71 -19.42 27.95
CA THR A 73 24.67 -18.01 27.51
C THR A 73 25.57 -17.08 28.32
N LEU A 74 26.21 -17.62 29.35
CA LEU A 74 27.10 -16.93 30.27
C LEU A 74 28.55 -17.32 29.98
N HIS A 75 29.47 -16.42 30.26
CA HIS A 75 30.90 -16.70 30.19
C HIS A 75 31.57 -16.35 31.51
N CYS A 76 32.57 -17.14 31.90
CA CYS A 76 33.32 -16.86 33.11
C CYS A 76 34.31 -15.73 32.88
N LYS A 77 34.11 -14.58 33.53
CA LYS A 77 35.00 -13.43 33.43
C LYS A 77 35.84 -13.30 34.69
N SER A 78 37.18 -13.36 34.53
CA SER A 78 38.13 -13.16 35.62
C SER A 78 38.72 -11.75 35.60
N PRO A 79 38.87 -11.06 36.75
CA PRO A 79 39.49 -9.73 36.83
C PRO A 79 40.95 -9.68 36.36
N THR A 80 41.65 -10.82 36.36
CA THR A 80 43.10 -10.87 36.10
C THR A 80 43.48 -11.65 34.84
N GLY A 81 42.49 -12.18 34.10
CA GLY A 81 42.71 -12.95 32.87
C GLY A 81 43.48 -14.28 33.04
N LYS A 82 43.93 -14.62 34.26
CA LYS A 82 44.67 -15.85 34.57
C LYS A 82 43.71 -17.02 34.82
N ARG A 83 44.00 -18.19 34.24
CA ARG A 83 43.31 -19.46 34.59
C ARG A 83 43.47 -19.74 36.08
N GLY A 84 42.36 -20.02 36.79
CA GLY A 84 42.34 -20.38 38.21
C GLY A 84 42.09 -19.23 39.20
N THR A 85 41.91 -17.99 38.75
CA THR A 85 41.54 -16.87 39.63
C THR A 85 40.01 -16.73 39.72
N LYS A 86 39.51 -16.13 40.82
CA LYS A 86 38.08 -15.95 41.11
C LYS A 86 37.41 -15.18 39.97
N GLY A 87 36.62 -15.86 39.13
CA GLY A 87 35.77 -15.23 38.12
C GLY A 87 34.32 -15.16 38.57
N THR A 88 33.51 -14.42 37.81
CA THR A 88 32.06 -14.46 37.91
C THR A 88 31.44 -14.72 36.54
N CYS A 89 30.33 -15.46 36.52
CA CYS A 89 29.58 -15.69 35.29
C CYS A 89 28.88 -14.39 34.86
N GLN A 90 29.09 -13.97 33.61
CA GLN A 90 28.50 -12.74 33.06
C GLN A 90 27.83 -13.03 31.71
N CYS A 91 26.76 -12.30 31.41
CA CYS A 91 26.14 -12.38 30.10
C CYS A 91 27.10 -11.93 28.99
N LYS A 92 27.07 -12.65 27.86
CA LYS A 92 27.88 -12.28 26.68
C LYS A 92 27.45 -10.93 26.09
N HIS A 93 26.20 -10.55 26.25
CA HIS A 93 25.62 -9.32 25.73
C HIS A 93 25.07 -8.51 26.89
N ASP A 94 25.34 -7.20 26.91
CA ASP A 94 25.01 -6.30 28.03
C ASP A 94 24.07 -5.18 27.56
N TYR A 95 23.02 -5.53 26.82
CA TYR A 95 22.02 -4.57 26.36
C TYR A 95 20.64 -4.95 26.88
N GLN A 96 19.87 -3.94 27.27
CA GLN A 96 18.49 -4.14 27.72
C GLN A 96 17.62 -4.76 26.63
N VAL A 97 16.66 -5.57 27.04
CA VAL A 97 15.66 -6.17 26.15
C VAL A 97 14.27 -6.05 26.74
N CYS A 98 13.30 -5.74 25.88
CA CYS A 98 11.89 -5.74 26.24
C CYS A 98 11.31 -7.12 25.94
N ALA A 99 10.57 -7.65 26.90
CA ALA A 99 9.97 -8.97 26.81
C ALA A 99 8.44 -8.91 26.63
N ASN A 100 7.88 -10.06 26.24
CA ASN A 100 6.44 -10.23 26.04
C ASN A 100 5.61 -10.19 27.35
N ASP A 101 6.24 -10.07 28.51
CA ASP A 101 5.59 -9.84 29.80
C ASP A 101 5.54 -8.33 30.16
N GLY A 102 6.03 -7.46 29.27
CA GLY A 102 6.11 -6.02 29.49
C GLY A 102 7.24 -5.60 30.43
N GLN A 103 8.10 -6.52 30.87
CA GLN A 103 9.26 -6.21 31.71
C GLN A 103 10.50 -5.95 30.86
N THR A 104 11.30 -4.98 31.31
CA THR A 104 12.64 -4.76 30.76
C THR A 104 13.62 -5.62 31.53
N TYR A 105 14.39 -6.43 30.81
CA TYR A 105 15.50 -7.20 31.37
C TYR A 105 16.81 -6.49 31.02
N ASP A 106 17.79 -6.50 31.95
CA ASP A 106 19.05 -5.77 31.75
C ASP A 106 19.87 -6.34 30.61
N ASN A 107 19.74 -7.65 30.38
CA ASN A 107 20.43 -8.37 29.33
C ASN A 107 19.64 -9.60 28.83
N PRO A 108 20.00 -10.17 27.66
CA PRO A 108 19.31 -11.35 27.12
C PRO A 108 19.42 -12.61 27.99
N CYS A 109 20.43 -12.72 28.86
CA CYS A 109 20.62 -13.87 29.74
C CYS A 109 19.59 -13.88 30.87
N GLN A 110 19.29 -12.71 31.46
CA GLN A 110 18.22 -12.56 32.44
C GLN A 110 16.85 -12.91 31.85
N LEU A 111 16.55 -12.47 30.62
CA LEU A 111 15.31 -12.82 29.93
C LEU A 111 15.18 -14.34 29.74
N LYS A 112 16.25 -15.01 29.30
CA LYS A 112 16.25 -16.48 29.15
C LYS A 112 16.06 -17.20 30.47
N LEU A 113 16.65 -16.69 31.55
CA LEU A 113 16.45 -17.22 32.90
C LEU A 113 14.96 -17.10 33.32
N ALA A 114 14.34 -15.95 33.09
CA ALA A 114 12.92 -15.73 33.35
C ALA A 114 12.02 -16.66 32.51
N SER A 115 12.34 -16.82 31.22
CA SER A 115 11.66 -17.73 30.31
C SER A 115 11.69 -19.18 30.79
N ARG A 116 12.86 -19.66 31.23
CA ARG A 116 13.01 -21.02 31.79
C ARG A 116 12.22 -21.20 33.09
N ARG A 117 12.21 -20.20 33.98
CA ARG A 117 11.39 -20.23 35.21
C ARG A 117 9.90 -20.28 34.91
N ALA A 118 9.43 -19.48 33.95
CA ALA A 118 8.03 -19.49 33.53
C ALA A 118 7.62 -20.88 33.02
N LEU A 119 8.43 -21.49 32.14
CA LEU A 119 8.19 -22.85 31.63
C LEU A 119 8.18 -23.90 32.75
N GLN A 120 9.09 -23.82 33.72
CA GLN A 120 9.13 -24.74 34.87
C GLN A 120 7.87 -24.63 35.75
N GLN A 121 7.23 -23.46 35.77
CA GLN A 121 5.97 -23.22 36.48
C GLN A 121 4.73 -23.50 35.62
N GLY A 122 4.88 -24.03 34.40
CA GLY A 122 3.76 -24.28 33.48
C GLY A 122 3.20 -23.03 32.81
N HIS A 123 3.87 -21.89 32.90
CA HIS A 123 3.49 -20.65 32.22
C HIS A 123 4.10 -20.57 30.81
N PRO A 124 3.51 -19.77 29.90
CA PRO A 124 4.10 -19.49 28.60
C PRO A 124 5.53 -18.91 28.71
N PRO A 125 6.42 -19.19 27.75
CA PRO A 125 7.78 -18.68 27.79
C PRO A 125 7.81 -17.15 27.64
N VAL A 126 8.73 -16.52 28.38
CA VAL A 126 9.07 -15.11 28.20
C VAL A 126 9.97 -14.99 26.96
N VAL A 127 9.59 -14.18 25.99
CA VAL A 127 10.32 -14.00 24.72
C VAL A 127 10.64 -12.54 24.49
N GLN A 128 11.78 -12.28 23.84
CA GLN A 128 12.19 -10.94 23.46
C GLN A 128 11.24 -10.38 22.39
N VAL A 129 10.68 -9.20 22.63
CA VAL A 129 9.88 -8.44 21.66
C VAL A 129 10.79 -7.54 20.84
N HIS A 130 11.60 -6.72 21.51
CA HIS A 130 12.57 -5.84 20.85
C HIS A 130 13.79 -5.56 21.74
N LYS A 131 14.84 -5.01 21.14
CA LYS A 131 16.04 -4.53 21.85
C LYS A 131 15.74 -3.17 22.51
N GLY A 132 16.25 -2.93 23.72
CA GLY A 132 16.00 -1.73 24.53
C GLY A 132 14.95 -1.95 25.62
N ALA A 133 14.68 -0.90 26.41
CA ALA A 133 13.68 -0.94 27.47
C ALA A 133 12.24 -0.99 26.92
N CYS A 134 11.34 -1.67 27.63
CA CYS A 134 9.91 -1.60 27.35
C CYS A 134 9.43 -0.17 27.57
N GLN A 135 8.69 0.35 26.58
CA GLN A 135 8.08 1.67 26.69
C GLN A 135 6.99 1.66 27.77
N SER A 136 6.91 2.73 28.56
CA SER A 136 5.92 2.93 29.63
C SER A 136 4.53 3.16 29.04
N GLY A 137 3.94 2.11 28.49
CA GLY A 137 2.56 2.07 28.00
C GLY A 137 2.19 0.61 27.94
N HIS A 138 1.12 0.22 28.64
CA HIS A 138 0.66 -1.16 28.80
C HIS A 138 0.51 -1.90 27.46
N GLN A 139 1.60 -2.47 26.95
CA GLN A 139 1.59 -3.44 25.88
C GLN A 139 1.51 -4.79 26.57
N HIS A 140 0.29 -5.32 26.71
CA HIS A 140 0.06 -6.72 27.02
C HIS A 140 0.21 -7.50 25.71
N PRO A 141 1.39 -8.06 25.40
CA PRO A 141 1.70 -8.68 24.10
C PRO A 141 0.89 -9.97 23.90
N ASN A 142 0.37 -10.53 24.98
CA ASN A 142 -0.57 -11.66 24.98
C ASN A 142 -2.05 -11.24 24.85
N SER A 143 -2.37 -9.94 24.81
CA SER A 143 -3.75 -9.51 24.61
C SER A 143 -4.18 -9.84 23.17
N PRO A 144 -5.35 -10.46 22.98
CA PRO A 144 -5.92 -10.73 21.65
C PRO A 144 -5.94 -9.48 20.74
N ARG A 145 -6.08 -8.29 21.32
CA ARG A 145 -6.06 -7.01 20.60
C ARG A 145 -4.74 -6.77 19.85
N TYR A 146 -3.59 -7.09 20.43
CA TYR A 146 -2.30 -6.88 19.77
C TYR A 146 -1.87 -8.07 18.91
N LYS A 147 -2.51 -9.23 19.11
CA LYS A 147 -2.19 -10.46 18.37
C LYS A 147 -2.99 -10.62 17.08
N PHE A 148 -4.24 -10.15 17.04
CA PHE A 148 -5.18 -10.46 15.94
C PHE A 148 -5.69 -9.24 15.17
N ASN A 149 -5.18 -8.03 15.43
CA ASN A 149 -5.56 -6.83 14.69
C ASN A 149 -4.79 -6.66 13.37
N PHE A 150 -4.63 -7.74 12.61
CA PHE A 150 -3.90 -7.73 11.33
C PHE A 150 -4.50 -6.75 10.30
N ILE A 151 -5.82 -6.49 10.34
CA ILE A 151 -6.45 -5.47 9.50
C ILE A 151 -5.94 -4.07 9.84
N ALA A 152 -5.77 -3.76 11.13
CA ALA A 152 -5.25 -2.47 11.55
C ALA A 152 -3.80 -2.28 11.09
N ASP A 153 -2.99 -3.34 11.19
CA ASP A 153 -1.60 -3.35 10.75
C ASP A 153 -1.48 -3.07 9.23
N VAL A 154 -2.36 -3.70 8.43
CA VAL A 154 -2.45 -3.46 6.98
C VAL A 154 -2.85 -2.02 6.70
N VAL A 155 -3.87 -1.50 7.39
CA VAL A 155 -4.32 -0.10 7.21
C VAL A 155 -3.23 0.89 7.56
N GLU A 156 -2.53 0.71 8.67
CA GLU A 156 -1.42 1.58 9.09
C GLU A 156 -0.29 1.60 8.04
N LYS A 157 0.01 0.44 7.45
CA LYS A 157 1.01 0.30 6.39
C LYS A 157 0.62 1.03 5.10
N ILE A 158 -0.64 0.88 4.64
CA ILE A 158 -1.05 1.34 3.31
C ILE A 158 -1.63 2.76 3.29
N ALA A 159 -2.21 3.23 4.40
CA ALA A 159 -2.92 4.51 4.48
C ALA A 159 -2.12 5.72 3.96
N PRO A 160 -0.79 5.85 4.21
CA PRO A 160 -0.02 6.99 3.72
C PRO A 160 0.07 7.11 2.19
N ALA A 161 -0.17 6.02 1.45
CA ALA A 161 -0.12 5.97 -0.02
C ALA A 161 -1.51 6.15 -0.67
N VAL A 162 -2.59 6.18 0.11
CA VAL A 162 -3.95 6.41 -0.36
C VAL A 162 -4.20 7.92 -0.45
N VAL A 163 -4.86 8.34 -1.52
CA VAL A 163 -5.12 9.76 -1.81
C VAL A 163 -6.59 10.01 -2.10
N HIS A 164 -7.04 11.22 -1.80
CA HIS A 164 -8.34 11.73 -2.22
C HIS A 164 -8.20 12.45 -3.56
N ILE A 165 -9.16 12.24 -4.47
CA ILE A 165 -9.16 12.82 -5.81
C ILE A 165 -10.48 13.55 -6.02
N GLU A 166 -10.38 14.77 -6.51
CA GLU A 166 -11.54 15.62 -6.78
C GLU A 166 -11.39 16.34 -8.11
N LEU A 167 -12.42 16.24 -8.96
CA LEU A 167 -12.50 16.91 -10.24
C LEU A 167 -13.34 18.17 -10.08
N PHE A 168 -12.77 19.33 -10.42
CA PHE A 168 -13.47 20.60 -10.35
C PHE A 168 -13.75 21.17 -11.74
N LEU A 169 -14.89 21.85 -11.86
CA LEU A 169 -15.18 22.76 -12.95
C LEU A 169 -15.00 24.20 -12.48
N ARG A 170 -14.14 24.95 -13.15
CA ARG A 170 -14.02 26.40 -12.93
C ARG A 170 -14.98 27.14 -13.85
N HIS A 171 -16.02 27.75 -13.28
CA HIS A 171 -17.01 28.50 -14.05
C HIS A 171 -16.41 29.82 -14.57
N PRO A 172 -16.45 30.10 -15.88
CA PRO A 172 -15.79 31.27 -16.47
C PRO A 172 -16.38 32.61 -16.00
N LEU A 173 -17.69 32.66 -15.70
CA LEU A 173 -18.39 33.91 -15.32
C LEU A 173 -18.37 34.23 -13.82
N PHE A 174 -18.27 33.23 -12.94
CA PHE A 174 -18.47 33.43 -11.48
C PHE A 174 -17.22 33.10 -10.65
N GLY A 175 -16.15 32.58 -11.26
CA GLY A 175 -14.91 32.22 -10.56
C GLY A 175 -15.06 31.13 -9.49
N ARG A 176 -16.25 30.52 -9.35
CA ARG A 176 -16.51 29.42 -8.43
C ARG A 176 -16.06 28.09 -9.02
N ASN A 177 -15.44 27.27 -8.17
CA ASN A 177 -15.11 25.88 -8.48
C ASN A 177 -16.26 25.00 -8.00
N VAL A 178 -16.85 24.23 -8.92
CA VAL A 178 -17.92 23.28 -8.60
C VAL A 178 -17.35 21.87 -8.70
N PRO A 179 -17.44 21.04 -7.65
CA PRO A 179 -16.99 19.66 -7.73
C PRO A 179 -17.89 18.87 -8.70
N LEU A 180 -17.28 18.17 -9.65
CA LEU A 180 -17.94 17.34 -10.66
C LEU A 180 -17.89 15.85 -10.32
N SER A 181 -16.77 15.41 -9.75
CA SER A 181 -16.55 14.01 -9.38
C SER A 181 -15.59 13.98 -8.19
N SER A 182 -15.72 12.96 -7.36
CA SER A 182 -14.90 12.75 -6.17
C SER A 182 -14.70 11.26 -5.96
N GLY A 183 -13.52 10.89 -5.49
CA GLY A 183 -13.17 9.50 -5.22
C GLY A 183 -11.80 9.37 -4.59
N SER A 184 -11.26 8.16 -4.63
CA SER A 184 -9.96 7.80 -4.08
C SER A 184 -8.97 7.39 -5.17
N GLY A 185 -7.71 7.31 -4.79
CA GLY A 185 -6.65 6.70 -5.60
C GLY A 185 -5.51 6.24 -4.71
N PHE A 186 -4.44 5.75 -5.33
CA PHE A 186 -3.24 5.34 -4.61
C PHE A 186 -1.98 5.57 -5.44
N THR A 187 -0.88 5.87 -4.75
CA THR A 187 0.43 6.11 -5.35
C THR A 187 1.14 4.81 -5.68
N ILE A 188 1.61 4.68 -6.92
CA ILE A 188 2.40 3.53 -7.40
C ILE A 188 3.86 3.90 -7.74
N SER A 189 4.22 5.18 -7.60
CA SER A 189 5.58 5.69 -7.80
C SER A 189 5.86 6.82 -6.83
N ASP A 190 7.07 6.83 -6.28
CA ASP A 190 7.56 7.84 -5.34
C ASP A 190 7.64 9.23 -6.00
N LEU A 191 7.62 9.29 -7.33
CA LEU A 191 7.57 10.51 -8.13
C LEU A 191 6.16 11.07 -8.31
N GLY A 192 5.11 10.46 -7.77
CA GLY A 192 3.73 11.00 -7.84
C GLY A 192 2.89 10.46 -9.00
N LEU A 193 3.12 9.22 -9.43
CA LEU A 193 2.17 8.52 -10.30
C LEU A 193 1.08 7.86 -9.44
N ILE A 194 -0.17 8.15 -9.77
CA ILE A 194 -1.35 7.69 -9.01
C ILE A 194 -2.27 6.91 -9.95
N VAL A 195 -2.84 5.82 -9.45
CA VAL A 195 -3.86 5.02 -10.12
C VAL A 195 -5.23 5.29 -9.47
N THR A 196 -6.27 5.34 -10.28
CA THR A 196 -7.67 5.47 -9.87
C THR A 196 -8.59 4.96 -10.99
N ASN A 197 -9.90 5.11 -10.83
CA ASN A 197 -10.86 4.82 -11.89
C ASN A 197 -11.02 5.94 -12.91
N ALA A 198 -11.42 5.59 -14.13
CA ALA A 198 -11.66 6.55 -15.19
C ALA A 198 -12.85 7.48 -14.88
N HIS A 199 -13.90 6.95 -14.23
CA HIS A 199 -15.06 7.76 -13.82
C HIS A 199 -14.77 8.75 -12.68
N VAL A 200 -13.72 8.52 -11.88
CA VAL A 200 -13.29 9.48 -10.83
C VAL A 200 -12.69 10.73 -11.46
N VAL A 201 -11.97 10.58 -12.56
CA VAL A 201 -11.22 11.67 -13.21
C VAL A 201 -11.88 12.24 -14.46
N SER A 202 -13.02 11.68 -14.88
CA SER A 202 -13.76 12.14 -16.06
C SER A 202 -15.25 12.27 -15.78
N SER A 203 -15.86 13.32 -16.31
CA SER A 203 -17.31 13.56 -16.24
C SER A 203 -17.92 13.45 -17.64
N SER A 204 -19.10 12.86 -17.74
CA SER A 204 -19.90 12.77 -18.97
C SER A 204 -20.64 14.05 -19.32
N ASN A 205 -20.76 15.00 -18.37
CA ASN A 205 -21.47 16.24 -18.58
C ASN A 205 -20.61 17.21 -19.40
N THR A 206 -21.09 17.58 -20.58
CA THR A 206 -20.53 18.62 -21.44
C THR A 206 -20.75 20.00 -20.82
N VAL A 207 -20.01 20.30 -19.74
CA VAL A 207 -20.11 21.60 -19.07
C VAL A 207 -19.00 22.52 -19.56
N SER A 208 -19.38 23.69 -20.09
CA SER A 208 -18.47 24.74 -20.54
C SER A 208 -17.62 25.27 -19.38
N GLY A 209 -16.34 24.89 -19.32
CA GLY A 209 -15.38 25.38 -18.34
C GLY A 209 -14.05 24.61 -18.37
N ARG A 210 -13.03 25.17 -17.73
CA ARG A 210 -11.74 24.46 -17.55
C ARG A 210 -11.88 23.48 -16.39
N GLN A 211 -11.71 22.20 -16.69
CA GLN A 211 -11.60 21.14 -15.69
C GLN A 211 -10.17 21.11 -15.15
N TYR A 212 -10.02 20.96 -13.83
CA TYR A 212 -8.72 20.66 -13.23
C TYR A 212 -8.91 19.63 -12.12
N LEU A 213 -7.90 18.76 -11.94
CA LEU A 213 -7.91 17.72 -10.93
C LEU A 213 -7.11 18.16 -9.72
N LYS A 214 -7.67 17.91 -8.54
CA LYS A 214 -7.01 18.11 -7.27
C LYS A 214 -6.80 16.76 -6.60
N VAL A 215 -5.60 16.53 -6.11
CA VAL A 215 -5.24 15.37 -5.31
C VAL A 215 -4.88 15.86 -3.92
N GLN A 216 -5.39 15.18 -2.90
CA GLN A 216 -5.01 15.43 -1.52
C GLN A 216 -4.39 14.17 -0.90
N LEU A 217 -3.22 14.34 -0.30
CA LEU A 217 -2.47 13.26 0.35
C LEU A 217 -2.96 13.04 1.79
N HIS A 218 -2.58 11.90 2.37
CA HIS A 218 -2.88 11.55 3.77
C HIS A 218 -2.40 12.61 4.78
N ASN A 219 -1.31 13.31 4.50
CA ASN A 219 -0.79 14.38 5.37
C ASN A 219 -1.53 15.72 5.23
N GLY A 220 -2.54 15.80 4.36
CA GLY A 220 -3.34 17.00 4.08
C GLY A 220 -2.81 17.87 2.94
N ASP A 221 -1.60 17.61 2.41
CA ASP A 221 -1.04 18.37 1.28
C ASP A 221 -1.90 18.19 0.03
N THR A 222 -2.06 19.26 -0.74
CA THR A 222 -2.87 19.27 -1.96
C THR A 222 -2.03 19.61 -3.19
N TYR A 223 -2.29 18.92 -4.29
CA TYR A 223 -1.58 19.06 -5.55
C TYR A 223 -2.58 19.14 -6.71
N GLU A 224 -2.25 19.95 -7.72
CA GLU A 224 -2.91 19.84 -9.01
C GLU A 224 -2.37 18.60 -9.74
N ALA A 225 -3.27 17.85 -10.37
CA ALA A 225 -2.95 16.64 -11.10
C ALA A 225 -3.30 16.75 -12.58
N THR A 226 -2.57 15.99 -13.40
CA THR A 226 -2.83 15.86 -14.83
C THR A 226 -3.13 14.41 -15.16
N ILE A 227 -4.11 14.17 -16.05
CA ILE A 227 -4.39 12.82 -16.54
C ILE A 227 -3.23 12.41 -17.46
N LYS A 228 -2.55 11.31 -17.12
CA LYS A 228 -1.44 10.78 -17.90
C LYS A 228 -1.95 9.80 -18.95
N ASP A 229 -2.75 8.84 -18.54
CA ASP A 229 -3.36 7.83 -19.39
C ASP A 229 -4.76 7.47 -18.84
N ILE A 230 -5.72 7.15 -19.70
CA ILE A 230 -7.10 6.78 -19.31
C ILE A 230 -7.65 5.71 -20.26
N ASP A 231 -8.21 4.64 -19.72
CA ASP A 231 -8.99 3.64 -20.45
C ASP A 231 -10.40 3.58 -19.85
N LYS A 232 -11.37 4.13 -20.59
CA LYS A 232 -12.78 4.13 -20.20
C LYS A 232 -13.43 2.75 -20.32
N LYS A 233 -12.92 1.85 -21.18
CA LYS A 233 -13.46 0.49 -21.31
C LYS A 233 -13.14 -0.32 -20.07
N SER A 234 -11.91 -0.20 -19.56
CA SER A 234 -11.50 -0.90 -18.34
C SER A 234 -11.77 -0.11 -17.05
N ASP A 235 -12.25 1.13 -17.16
CA ASP A 235 -12.43 2.07 -16.04
C ASP A 235 -11.14 2.29 -15.22
N ILE A 236 -9.98 2.37 -15.88
CA ILE A 236 -8.68 2.63 -15.23
C ILE A 236 -8.13 3.98 -15.71
N ALA A 237 -7.59 4.77 -14.80
CA ALA A 237 -6.84 5.98 -15.13
C ALA A 237 -5.55 6.07 -14.32
N THR A 238 -4.53 6.68 -14.94
CA THR A 238 -3.35 7.17 -14.21
C THR A 238 -3.27 8.68 -14.28
N ILE A 239 -2.99 9.28 -13.14
CA ILE A 239 -2.78 10.72 -13.01
C ILE A 239 -1.39 10.99 -12.44
N LYS A 240 -0.87 12.17 -12.75
CA LYS A 240 0.47 12.61 -12.36
C LYS A 240 0.39 13.88 -11.54
N ILE A 241 1.01 13.85 -10.37
CA ILE A 241 1.34 15.02 -9.54
C ILE A 241 2.86 15.22 -9.48
N TYR A 242 3.27 16.40 -9.03
CA TYR A 242 4.67 16.79 -8.88
C TYR A 242 4.95 17.13 -7.41
N PRO A 243 5.22 16.10 -6.57
CA PRO A 243 5.40 16.29 -5.14
C PRO A 243 6.78 16.88 -4.83
N LYS A 244 6.87 17.66 -3.73
CA LYS A 244 8.14 18.24 -3.27
C LYS A 244 9.07 17.19 -2.63
N LYS A 245 8.49 16.10 -2.12
CA LYS A 245 9.18 15.00 -1.46
C LYS A 245 8.74 13.69 -2.08
N LYS A 246 9.57 12.64 -1.94
CA LYS A 246 9.20 11.28 -2.33
C LYS A 246 7.94 10.84 -1.57
N LEU A 247 7.01 10.23 -2.29
CA LEU A 247 5.76 9.74 -1.71
C LEU A 247 5.88 8.29 -1.25
N PRO A 248 5.11 7.88 -0.22
CA PRO A 248 4.83 6.47 0.04
C PRO A 248 4.22 5.82 -1.20
N VAL A 249 4.46 4.53 -1.41
CA VAL A 249 3.97 3.79 -2.59
C VAL A 249 3.39 2.45 -2.20
N LEU A 250 2.38 2.01 -2.94
CA LEU A 250 1.90 0.63 -2.90
C LEU A 250 2.46 -0.15 -4.08
N THR A 251 2.72 -1.44 -3.84
CA THR A 251 3.10 -2.41 -4.86
C THR A 251 1.86 -3.12 -5.39
N LEU A 252 1.87 -3.46 -6.67
CA LEU A 252 0.84 -4.32 -7.26
C LEU A 252 1.20 -5.78 -6.96
N GLY A 253 0.23 -6.53 -6.44
CA GLY A 253 0.32 -7.99 -6.32
C GLY A 253 -0.23 -8.68 -7.57
N HIS A 254 -0.28 -10.01 -7.54
CA HIS A 254 -0.83 -10.84 -8.62
C HIS A 254 -2.26 -11.26 -8.31
N SER A 255 -3.23 -10.64 -9.00
CA SER A 255 -4.65 -10.96 -8.81
C SER A 255 -5.01 -12.38 -9.24
N ALA A 256 -4.24 -12.99 -10.15
CA ALA A 256 -4.39 -14.38 -10.56
C ALA A 256 -4.12 -15.39 -9.42
N ASP A 257 -3.35 -15.01 -8.41
CA ASP A 257 -2.98 -15.89 -7.28
C ASP A 257 -3.99 -15.81 -6.11
N LEU A 258 -5.00 -14.94 -6.23
CA LEU A 258 -6.02 -14.75 -5.20
C LEU A 258 -6.81 -16.03 -4.94
N ARG A 259 -7.00 -16.34 -3.66
CA ARG A 259 -7.79 -17.49 -3.23
C ARG A 259 -9.16 -17.03 -2.72
N PRO A 260 -10.25 -17.74 -3.08
CA PRO A 260 -11.53 -17.54 -2.41
C PRO A 260 -11.36 -17.71 -0.88
N GLY A 261 -11.90 -16.75 -0.12
CA GLY A 261 -11.77 -16.66 1.33
C GLY A 261 -10.59 -15.84 1.85
N GLU A 262 -9.71 -15.35 0.97
CA GLU A 262 -8.60 -14.48 1.38
C GLU A 262 -9.11 -13.14 1.90
N PHE A 263 -8.60 -12.68 3.05
CA PHE A 263 -8.95 -11.38 3.62
C PHE A 263 -8.42 -10.24 2.76
N VAL A 264 -9.28 -9.26 2.55
CA VAL A 264 -8.96 -8.05 1.79
C VAL A 264 -9.45 -6.80 2.51
N VAL A 265 -8.73 -5.70 2.29
CA VAL A 265 -9.06 -4.39 2.81
C VAL A 265 -9.33 -3.43 1.65
N ALA A 266 -10.55 -2.92 1.57
CA ALA A 266 -10.94 -1.86 0.65
C ALA A 266 -10.82 -0.53 1.38
N ILE A 267 -9.82 0.27 0.99
CA ILE A 267 -9.53 1.56 1.60
C ILE A 267 -9.70 2.69 0.60
N GLY A 268 -10.14 3.84 1.10
CA GLY A 268 -10.10 5.09 0.37
C GLY A 268 -10.04 6.29 1.30
N SER A 269 -10.02 7.46 0.70
CA SER A 269 -10.07 8.75 1.37
C SER A 269 -11.27 9.52 0.81
N PRO A 270 -12.49 9.35 1.36
CA PRO A 270 -13.67 10.13 0.93
C PRO A 270 -13.51 11.63 1.13
N PHE A 271 -12.71 12.03 2.14
CA PHE A 271 -12.48 13.41 2.52
C PHE A 271 -11.04 13.58 2.95
N ALA A 272 -10.55 14.82 2.83
CA ALA A 272 -9.34 15.29 3.47
C ALA A 272 -9.18 14.70 4.89
N LEU A 273 -8.13 13.93 5.13
CA LEU A 273 -7.74 13.43 6.46
C LEU A 273 -8.63 12.31 7.07
N GLN A 274 -9.63 11.81 6.34
CA GLN A 274 -10.46 10.69 6.81
C GLN A 274 -10.38 9.53 5.84
N ASN A 275 -9.94 8.37 6.34
CA ASN A 275 -9.93 7.13 5.56
C ASN A 275 -11.25 6.39 5.79
N THR A 276 -11.87 5.92 4.71
CA THR A 276 -12.92 4.90 4.78
C THR A 276 -12.27 3.56 4.58
N VAL A 277 -12.30 2.73 5.61
CA VAL A 277 -11.74 1.39 5.60
C VAL A 277 -12.89 0.41 5.76
N THR A 278 -12.92 -0.58 4.88
CA THR A 278 -13.81 -1.74 5.00
C THR A 278 -12.99 -3.00 4.77
N THR A 279 -13.38 -4.08 5.40
CA THR A 279 -12.71 -5.37 5.27
C THR A 279 -13.73 -6.41 4.86
N GLY A 280 -13.24 -7.43 4.15
CA GLY A 280 -14.03 -8.57 3.73
C GLY A 280 -13.10 -9.69 3.28
N ILE A 281 -13.66 -10.61 2.51
CA ILE A 281 -12.94 -11.69 1.86
C ILE A 281 -13.15 -11.64 0.34
N VAL A 282 -12.25 -12.27 -0.41
CA VAL A 282 -12.48 -12.57 -1.82
C VAL A 282 -13.54 -13.66 -1.92
N SER A 283 -14.68 -13.33 -2.53
CA SER A 283 -15.71 -14.33 -2.85
C SER A 283 -15.31 -15.15 -4.09
N THR A 284 -14.83 -14.46 -5.12
CA THR A 284 -14.38 -15.06 -6.38
C THR A 284 -13.27 -14.19 -6.98
N ALA A 285 -12.17 -14.80 -7.40
CA ALA A 285 -11.03 -14.07 -7.99
C ALA A 285 -11.27 -13.63 -9.45
N GLN A 286 -12.15 -14.33 -10.18
CA GLN A 286 -12.47 -14.08 -11.58
C GLN A 286 -13.97 -14.25 -11.81
N ARG A 287 -14.70 -13.14 -11.91
CA ARG A 287 -16.10 -13.16 -12.31
C ARG A 287 -16.29 -12.39 -13.60
N ASP A 288 -16.83 -13.08 -14.61
CA ASP A 288 -17.07 -12.52 -15.94
C ASP A 288 -18.10 -11.37 -15.84
N GLY A 289 -17.74 -10.19 -16.34
CA GLY A 289 -18.60 -9.02 -16.37
C GLY A 289 -19.93 -9.22 -17.11
N ARG A 290 -20.01 -10.19 -18.03
CA ARG A 290 -21.24 -10.57 -18.72
C ARG A 290 -22.26 -11.18 -17.78
N GLU A 291 -21.82 -11.92 -16.76
CA GLU A 291 -22.69 -12.43 -15.69
C GLU A 291 -23.27 -11.33 -14.79
N LEU A 292 -22.67 -10.13 -14.85
CA LEU A 292 -23.10 -8.94 -14.11
C LEU A 292 -24.05 -8.05 -14.92
N GLY A 293 -24.48 -8.50 -16.11
CA GLY A 293 -25.35 -7.74 -17.00
C GLY A 293 -24.63 -6.64 -17.80
N LEU A 294 -23.29 -6.56 -17.72
CA LEU A 294 -22.47 -5.66 -18.52
C LEU A 294 -22.26 -6.30 -19.91
N ARG A 295 -23.24 -6.13 -20.80
CA ARG A 295 -23.30 -6.81 -22.12
C ARG A 295 -22.09 -6.58 -23.04
N ASP A 296 -21.29 -5.53 -22.80
CA ASP A 296 -20.09 -5.18 -23.56
C ASP A 296 -18.77 -5.33 -22.75
N SER A 297 -18.83 -5.96 -21.59
CA SER A 297 -17.64 -6.20 -20.75
C SER A 297 -17.02 -7.54 -21.10
N ASP A 298 -15.82 -7.52 -21.70
CA ASP A 298 -14.94 -8.69 -21.80
C ASP A 298 -13.99 -8.77 -20.59
N MET A 299 -14.40 -8.25 -19.44
CA MET A 299 -13.53 -8.12 -18.26
C MET A 299 -14.00 -8.98 -17.10
N ASP A 300 -13.02 -9.62 -16.46
CA ASP A 300 -13.20 -10.28 -15.19
C ASP A 300 -12.98 -9.30 -14.03
N TYR A 301 -13.74 -9.48 -12.96
CA TYR A 301 -13.64 -8.70 -11.73
C TYR A 301 -13.32 -9.58 -10.53
N VAL A 302 -12.62 -9.01 -9.55
CA VAL A 302 -12.51 -9.58 -8.21
C VAL A 302 -13.79 -9.27 -7.46
N GLN A 303 -14.50 -10.29 -7.00
CA GLN A 303 -15.70 -10.14 -6.18
C GLN A 303 -15.31 -10.21 -4.69
N THR A 304 -15.82 -9.28 -3.90
CA THR A 304 -15.64 -9.24 -2.45
C THR A 304 -16.92 -8.81 -1.73
N ASP A 305 -17.06 -9.20 -0.46
CA ASP A 305 -18.09 -8.71 0.45
C ASP A 305 -17.64 -7.44 1.22
N ALA A 306 -16.39 -7.01 1.05
CA ALA A 306 -15.90 -5.73 1.55
C ALA A 306 -16.74 -4.58 0.93
N ILE A 307 -17.28 -3.71 1.78
CA ILE A 307 -18.22 -2.68 1.33
C ILE A 307 -17.50 -1.60 0.52
N ILE A 308 -17.84 -1.52 -0.77
CA ILE A 308 -17.40 -0.43 -1.64
C ILE A 308 -18.48 0.67 -1.71
N ASN A 309 -18.07 1.92 -1.54
CA ASN A 309 -18.91 3.11 -1.65
C ASN A 309 -18.14 4.23 -2.38
N TYR A 310 -18.79 5.38 -2.61
CA TYR A 310 -18.15 6.54 -3.24
C TYR A 310 -16.86 7.00 -2.53
N GLY A 311 -16.75 6.72 -1.23
CA GLY A 311 -15.60 7.10 -0.41
C GLY A 311 -14.34 6.27 -0.65
N ASN A 312 -14.47 5.02 -1.10
CA ASN A 312 -13.33 4.17 -1.43
C ASN A 312 -13.25 3.74 -2.89
N SER A 313 -14.22 4.11 -3.74
CA SER A 313 -14.15 3.97 -5.20
C SER A 313 -12.90 4.66 -5.77
N GLY A 314 -12.18 4.00 -6.67
CA GLY A 314 -10.88 4.40 -7.19
C GLY A 314 -9.70 4.09 -6.26
N GLY A 315 -9.96 3.79 -4.98
CA GLY A 315 -8.95 3.37 -4.01
C GLY A 315 -8.50 1.91 -4.22
N PRO A 316 -7.44 1.48 -3.51
CA PRO A 316 -6.94 0.13 -3.64
C PRO A 316 -7.78 -0.88 -2.85
N LEU A 317 -7.91 -2.08 -3.40
CA LEU A 317 -8.24 -3.31 -2.69
C LEU A 317 -6.92 -4.05 -2.43
N VAL A 318 -6.57 -4.28 -1.17
CA VAL A 318 -5.28 -4.88 -0.78
C VAL A 318 -5.44 -6.20 -0.05
N ASN A 319 -4.45 -7.08 -0.20
CA ASN A 319 -4.32 -8.31 0.59
C ASN A 319 -3.67 -8.03 1.97
N LEU A 320 -3.47 -9.08 2.78
CA LEU A 320 -2.85 -8.97 4.11
C LEU A 320 -1.35 -8.60 4.07
N ASP A 321 -0.69 -8.78 2.93
CA ASP A 321 0.70 -8.34 2.73
C ASP A 321 0.79 -6.83 2.39
N GLY A 322 -0.35 -6.16 2.19
CA GLY A 322 -0.44 -4.75 1.81
C GLY A 322 -0.18 -4.51 0.32
N GLU A 323 -0.28 -5.54 -0.51
CA GLU A 323 -0.16 -5.46 -1.95
C GLU A 323 -1.53 -5.19 -2.57
N VAL A 324 -1.56 -4.35 -3.62
CA VAL A 324 -2.78 -4.03 -4.34
C VAL A 324 -3.15 -5.19 -5.25
N ILE A 325 -4.28 -5.82 -4.97
CA ILE A 325 -4.85 -6.91 -5.76
C ILE A 325 -6.05 -6.46 -6.62
N GLY A 326 -6.50 -5.20 -6.43
CA GLY A 326 -7.41 -4.55 -7.36
C GLY A 326 -7.71 -3.08 -7.07
N ILE A 327 -8.56 -2.47 -7.91
CA ILE A 327 -9.10 -1.10 -7.74
C ILE A 327 -10.58 -1.20 -7.38
N ASN A 328 -10.98 -0.62 -6.26
CA ASN A 328 -12.36 -0.58 -5.81
C ASN A 328 -13.22 0.17 -6.86
N THR A 329 -14.29 -0.45 -7.38
CA THR A 329 -15.10 0.18 -8.45
C THR A 329 -16.58 0.27 -8.11
N LEU A 330 -17.26 -0.87 -8.11
CA LEU A 330 -18.71 -0.93 -8.14
C LEU A 330 -19.23 -1.73 -6.94
N LYS A 331 -20.36 -1.26 -6.40
CA LYS A 331 -21.23 -2.05 -5.54
C LYS A 331 -22.50 -2.37 -6.32
N VAL A 332 -22.84 -3.64 -6.42
CA VAL A 332 -24.05 -4.09 -7.14
C VAL A 332 -25.18 -4.38 -6.16
N ALA A 333 -24.88 -5.04 -5.04
CA ALA A 333 -25.86 -5.39 -4.01
C ALA A 333 -25.23 -5.39 -2.61
N ALA A 334 -26.02 -5.57 -1.56
CA ALA A 334 -25.48 -5.76 -0.21
C ALA A 334 -24.62 -7.04 -0.17
N GLY A 335 -23.37 -6.92 0.30
CA GLY A 335 -22.40 -8.04 0.33
C GLY A 335 -21.83 -8.45 -1.02
N ILE A 336 -22.07 -7.70 -2.10
CA ILE A 336 -21.48 -7.94 -3.43
C ILE A 336 -20.90 -6.65 -3.98
N SER A 337 -19.57 -6.59 -3.93
CA SER A 337 -18.74 -5.51 -4.43
C SER A 337 -17.68 -6.04 -5.39
N PHE A 338 -17.24 -5.20 -6.32
CA PHE A 338 -16.32 -5.56 -7.38
C PHE A 338 -15.09 -4.64 -7.40
N ALA A 339 -13.96 -5.24 -7.72
CA ALA A 339 -12.71 -4.54 -7.98
C ALA A 339 -12.10 -4.97 -9.32
N ILE A 340 -11.44 -4.02 -10.00
CA ILE A 340 -10.66 -4.31 -11.20
C ILE A 340 -9.39 -5.05 -10.79
N PRO A 341 -9.07 -6.23 -11.35
CA PRO A 341 -7.89 -7.01 -10.95
C PRO A 341 -6.56 -6.28 -11.16
N SER A 342 -5.58 -6.45 -10.27
CA SER A 342 -4.26 -5.81 -10.36
C SER A 342 -3.49 -6.18 -11.62
N ASP A 343 -3.62 -7.41 -12.12
CA ASP A 343 -2.95 -7.83 -13.37
C ASP A 343 -3.46 -7.03 -14.58
N ARG A 344 -4.72 -6.55 -14.52
CA ARG A 344 -5.27 -5.65 -15.53
C ARG A 344 -4.63 -4.26 -15.47
N ILE A 345 -4.31 -3.78 -14.26
CA ILE A 345 -3.57 -2.53 -14.06
C ILE A 345 -2.18 -2.66 -14.67
N THR A 346 -1.49 -3.78 -14.42
CA THR A 346 -0.17 -4.08 -15.00
C THR A 346 -0.23 -4.10 -16.53
N LYS A 347 -1.26 -4.72 -17.11
CA LYS A 347 -1.49 -4.70 -18.56
C LYS A 347 -1.74 -3.29 -19.11
N PHE A 348 -2.59 -2.50 -18.45
CA PHE A 348 -2.84 -1.11 -18.83
C PHE A 348 -1.55 -0.27 -18.80
N MET A 349 -0.72 -0.44 -17.76
CA MET A 349 0.55 0.26 -17.60
C MET A 349 1.59 -0.12 -18.66
N THR A 350 1.68 -1.41 -19.01
CA THR A 350 2.58 -1.89 -20.07
C THR A 350 2.12 -1.41 -21.44
N GLU A 351 0.84 -1.54 -21.78
CA GLU A 351 0.30 -1.08 -23.07
C GLU A 351 0.44 0.43 -23.27
N THR A 352 0.28 1.24 -22.22
CA THR A 352 0.43 2.70 -22.30
C THR A 352 1.90 3.12 -22.41
N ASN A 353 2.83 2.39 -21.79
CA ASN A 353 4.25 2.60 -21.98
C ASN A 353 4.72 2.15 -23.36
N ASP A 354 4.27 0.99 -23.85
CA ASP A 354 4.58 0.49 -25.19
C ASP A 354 3.99 1.38 -26.29
N LYS A 355 2.78 1.92 -26.06
CA LYS A 355 2.24 2.99 -26.90
C LYS A 355 3.19 4.18 -26.91
N LYS A 356 3.74 4.64 -25.79
CA LYS A 356 4.73 5.74 -25.79
C LYS A 356 6.02 5.41 -26.54
N PHE A 357 6.47 4.16 -26.55
CA PHE A 357 7.62 3.71 -27.33
C PHE A 357 7.30 3.50 -28.82
N LYS A 358 6.03 3.25 -29.19
CA LYS A 358 5.56 3.14 -30.59
C LYS A 358 5.00 4.45 -31.18
N ASP A 359 4.50 5.39 -30.37
CA ASP A 359 3.92 6.70 -30.74
C ASP A 359 4.98 7.80 -30.87
N GLY A 360 6.12 7.51 -31.49
CA GLY A 360 7.22 8.46 -31.61
C GLY A 360 6.90 9.79 -32.33
N LYS A 361 5.71 9.97 -32.95
CA LYS A 361 5.29 11.22 -33.64
C LYS A 361 3.76 11.35 -33.70
N LYS A 362 3.08 11.85 -32.66
CA LYS A 362 1.65 12.19 -32.78
C LYS A 362 1.48 13.49 -33.56
N ARG A 363 0.81 13.40 -34.71
CA ARG A 363 0.40 14.58 -35.49
C ARG A 363 -0.85 15.21 -34.86
N PHE A 364 -0.89 16.54 -34.79
CA PHE A 364 -2.03 17.28 -34.27
C PHE A 364 -2.25 18.56 -35.08
N ILE A 365 -3.50 19.04 -35.10
CA ILE A 365 -3.89 20.32 -35.71
C ILE A 365 -4.38 21.35 -34.68
N GLY A 366 -4.68 20.92 -33.45
CA GLY A 366 -4.96 21.79 -32.30
C GLY A 366 -6.39 22.36 -32.26
N ILE A 367 -7.39 21.51 -32.47
CA ILE A 367 -8.81 21.85 -32.28
C ILE A 367 -9.47 20.87 -31.31
N LYS A 368 -10.45 21.36 -30.54
CA LYS A 368 -11.44 20.54 -29.85
C LYS A 368 -12.67 20.40 -30.74
N MET A 369 -13.07 19.16 -30.95
CA MET A 369 -14.08 18.79 -31.94
C MET A 369 -15.28 18.11 -31.28
N LEU A 370 -16.47 18.42 -31.78
CA LEU A 370 -17.71 17.70 -31.48
C LEU A 370 -18.28 17.17 -32.79
N THR A 371 -18.75 15.93 -32.79
CA THR A 371 -19.48 15.38 -33.94
C THR A 371 -20.86 16.03 -34.02
N ILE A 372 -21.27 16.50 -35.21
CA ILE A 372 -22.61 17.02 -35.45
C ILE A 372 -23.63 15.88 -35.29
N THR A 373 -24.57 16.06 -34.37
CA THR A 373 -25.75 15.21 -34.17
C THR A 373 -27.02 16.07 -34.23
N PRO A 374 -28.20 15.50 -34.53
CA PRO A 374 -29.45 16.26 -34.54
C PRO A 374 -29.69 17.04 -33.24
N THR A 375 -29.42 16.39 -32.10
CA THR A 375 -29.53 17.00 -30.76
C THR A 375 -28.58 18.17 -30.58
N LEU A 376 -27.32 18.05 -31.02
CA LEU A 376 -26.33 19.13 -30.92
C LEU A 376 -26.69 20.33 -31.82
N VAL A 377 -27.24 20.07 -33.01
CA VAL A 377 -27.69 21.13 -33.92
C VAL A 377 -28.86 21.91 -33.31
N GLU A 378 -29.83 21.22 -32.71
CA GLU A 378 -30.94 21.86 -31.98
C GLU A 378 -30.43 22.75 -30.84
N GLU A 379 -29.51 22.24 -30.01
CA GLU A 379 -28.89 22.99 -28.92
C GLU A 379 -28.11 24.23 -29.39
N LEU A 380 -27.37 24.11 -30.50
CA LEU A 380 -26.60 25.22 -31.06
C LEU A 380 -27.51 26.28 -31.68
N LYS A 381 -28.61 25.88 -32.33
CA LYS A 381 -29.61 26.80 -32.88
C LYS A 381 -30.36 27.59 -31.82
N LEU A 382 -30.61 27.00 -30.65
CA LEU A 382 -31.21 27.72 -29.52
C LEU A 382 -30.35 28.88 -29.05
N ASN A 383 -29.02 28.75 -29.15
CA ASN A 383 -28.06 29.77 -28.72
C ASN A 383 -27.60 30.70 -29.85
N ASN A 384 -27.72 30.26 -31.11
CA ASN A 384 -27.39 31.03 -32.30
C ASN A 384 -28.38 30.69 -33.42
N PRO A 385 -29.45 31.49 -33.61
CA PRO A 385 -30.48 31.23 -34.61
C PRO A 385 -29.96 31.13 -36.06
N ASP A 386 -28.82 31.76 -36.34
CA ASP A 386 -28.17 31.75 -37.65
C ASP A 386 -27.22 30.55 -37.85
N PHE A 387 -27.24 29.57 -36.94
CA PHE A 387 -26.42 28.36 -37.07
C PHE A 387 -26.87 27.54 -38.29
N PRO A 388 -25.93 27.18 -39.19
CA PRO A 388 -26.26 26.60 -40.48
C PRO A 388 -26.92 25.23 -40.37
N ASP A 389 -27.80 24.92 -41.33
CA ASP A 389 -28.37 23.59 -41.49
C ASP A 389 -27.31 22.62 -42.01
N VAL A 390 -26.83 21.75 -41.12
CA VAL A 390 -25.86 20.69 -41.43
C VAL A 390 -26.40 19.34 -40.94
N SER A 391 -26.35 18.34 -41.81
CA SER A 391 -26.76 16.96 -41.49
C SER A 391 -25.64 16.13 -40.86
N SER A 392 -24.39 16.51 -41.10
CA SER A 392 -23.18 15.82 -40.65
C SER A 392 -21.99 16.78 -40.72
N GLY A 393 -20.89 16.44 -40.03
CA GLY A 393 -19.68 17.25 -39.97
C GLY A 393 -19.14 17.35 -38.55
N ILE A 394 -18.07 18.12 -38.40
CA ILE A 394 -17.34 18.27 -37.15
C ILE A 394 -17.40 19.73 -36.71
N TYR A 395 -18.08 19.99 -35.61
CA TYR A 395 -18.14 21.30 -34.99
C TYR A 395 -16.83 21.62 -34.25
N VAL A 396 -16.22 22.75 -34.58
CA VAL A 396 -15.00 23.26 -33.94
C VAL A 396 -15.39 24.04 -32.70
N HIS A 397 -15.36 23.36 -31.56
CA HIS A 397 -15.71 23.97 -30.28
C HIS A 397 -14.64 24.97 -29.81
N GLU A 398 -13.36 24.64 -29.98
CA GLU A 398 -12.25 25.49 -29.57
C GLU A 398 -11.04 25.26 -30.47
N VAL A 399 -10.39 26.33 -30.90
CA VAL A 399 -9.08 26.32 -31.56
C VAL A 399 -8.02 26.70 -30.54
N LEU A 400 -7.00 25.83 -30.37
CA LEU A 400 -5.93 26.06 -29.42
C LEU A 400 -4.99 27.19 -29.90
N PRO A 401 -4.51 28.07 -29.01
CA PRO A 401 -3.49 29.07 -29.35
C PRO A 401 -2.21 28.42 -29.87
N ASN A 402 -1.54 29.10 -30.81
CA ASN A 402 -0.30 28.69 -31.48
C ASN A 402 -0.38 27.32 -32.19
N SER A 403 -1.58 26.88 -32.56
CA SER A 403 -1.79 25.61 -33.27
C SER A 403 -1.78 25.77 -34.80
N PRO A 404 -1.59 24.66 -35.56
CA PRO A 404 -1.77 24.67 -37.01
C PRO A 404 -3.13 25.19 -37.45
N SER A 405 -4.21 24.81 -36.78
CA SER A 405 -5.56 25.29 -37.11
C SER A 405 -5.73 26.79 -36.85
N GLN A 406 -5.12 27.34 -35.79
CA GLN A 406 -5.16 28.80 -35.57
C GLN A 406 -4.42 29.55 -36.69
N ARG A 407 -3.21 29.12 -37.03
CA ARG A 407 -2.40 29.74 -38.10
C ARG A 407 -3.05 29.57 -39.47
N GLY A 408 -3.72 28.44 -39.68
CA GLY A 408 -4.47 28.13 -40.89
C GLY A 408 -5.84 28.83 -40.98
N GLY A 409 -6.24 29.62 -39.98
CA GLY A 409 -7.45 30.46 -40.06
C GLY A 409 -8.76 29.78 -39.70
N ILE A 410 -8.72 28.58 -39.11
CA ILE A 410 -9.88 27.93 -38.49
C ILE A 410 -10.29 28.72 -37.25
N LYS A 411 -11.59 28.86 -37.01
CA LYS A 411 -12.17 29.62 -35.90
C LYS A 411 -13.10 28.74 -35.08
N ASN A 412 -13.34 29.16 -33.83
CA ASN A 412 -14.40 28.58 -33.00
C ASN A 412 -15.75 28.78 -33.69
N GLY A 413 -16.58 27.76 -33.69
CA GLY A 413 -17.90 27.78 -34.35
C GLY A 413 -17.90 27.28 -35.79
N ASP A 414 -16.73 27.05 -36.40
CA ASP A 414 -16.62 26.46 -37.73
C ASP A 414 -17.15 25.02 -37.76
N ILE A 415 -17.69 24.59 -38.90
CA ILE A 415 -18.14 23.21 -39.11
C ILE A 415 -17.36 22.59 -40.26
N ILE A 416 -16.52 21.60 -39.96
CA ILE A 416 -15.72 20.91 -40.96
C ILE A 416 -16.57 19.80 -41.58
N VAL A 417 -16.88 19.91 -42.86
CA VAL A 417 -17.78 18.99 -43.58
C VAL A 417 -17.01 17.97 -44.42
N LYS A 418 -15.80 18.31 -44.90
CA LYS A 418 -14.94 17.37 -45.63
C LYS A 418 -13.46 17.52 -45.26
N VAL A 419 -12.72 16.42 -45.41
CA VAL A 419 -11.26 16.39 -45.40
C VAL A 419 -10.75 15.74 -46.69
N ASN A 420 -9.89 16.42 -47.43
CA ASN A 420 -9.32 15.93 -48.70
C ASN A 420 -10.40 15.41 -49.67
N GLY A 421 -11.53 16.13 -49.75
CA GLY A 421 -12.70 15.78 -50.57
C GLY A 421 -13.60 14.68 -50.01
N ARG A 422 -13.25 14.04 -48.88
CA ARG A 422 -14.05 12.99 -48.23
C ARG A 422 -15.00 13.59 -47.18
N PRO A 423 -16.31 13.30 -47.24
CA PRO A 423 -17.26 13.71 -46.20
C PRO A 423 -16.86 13.22 -44.81
N LEU A 424 -17.07 14.04 -43.79
CA LEU A 424 -16.81 13.72 -42.40
C LEU A 424 -18.13 13.44 -41.67
N MET A 425 -18.24 12.24 -41.09
CA MET A 425 -19.43 11.85 -40.33
C MET A 425 -19.18 11.92 -38.83
N THR A 426 -17.97 11.58 -38.39
CA THR A 426 -17.58 11.51 -36.98
C THR A 426 -16.23 12.13 -36.71
N SER A 427 -16.00 12.59 -35.49
CA SER A 427 -14.71 13.14 -35.05
C SER A 427 -13.55 12.14 -35.23
N SER A 428 -13.83 10.84 -35.18
CA SER A 428 -12.87 9.77 -35.50
C SER A 428 -12.36 9.84 -36.94
N ASP A 429 -13.21 10.24 -37.91
CA ASP A 429 -12.83 10.33 -39.32
C ASP A 429 -11.77 11.42 -39.53
N LEU A 430 -11.99 12.59 -38.91
CA LEU A 430 -11.05 13.70 -38.96
C LEU A 430 -9.77 13.39 -38.17
N HIS A 431 -9.88 12.76 -37.01
CA HIS A 431 -8.72 12.31 -36.23
C HIS A 431 -7.84 11.34 -37.03
N ASN A 432 -8.46 10.38 -37.74
CA ASN A 432 -7.74 9.45 -38.60
C ASN A 432 -7.00 10.17 -39.73
N ALA A 433 -7.64 11.13 -40.39
CA ALA A 433 -6.97 11.92 -41.43
C ALA A 433 -5.77 12.72 -40.86
N VAL A 434 -5.89 13.30 -39.66
CA VAL A 434 -4.80 14.04 -38.99
C VAL A 434 -3.56 13.18 -38.74
N ILE A 435 -3.75 11.90 -38.41
CA ILE A 435 -2.62 11.00 -38.14
C ILE A 435 -2.00 10.41 -39.42
N THR A 436 -2.79 10.20 -40.49
CA THR A 436 -2.32 9.52 -41.71
C THR A 436 -1.89 10.46 -42.83
N GLU A 437 -2.42 11.68 -42.88
CA GLU A 437 -2.29 12.57 -44.04
C GLU A 437 -1.64 13.91 -43.67
N SER A 438 -0.99 14.54 -44.65
CA SER A 438 -0.46 15.91 -44.57
C SER A 438 -0.16 16.40 -45.99
N PRO A 439 -0.67 17.56 -46.43
CA PRO A 439 -1.56 18.46 -45.68
C PRO A 439 -3.03 17.97 -45.68
N LEU A 440 -3.88 18.63 -44.89
CA LEU A 440 -5.32 18.40 -44.85
C LEU A 440 -6.05 19.58 -45.49
N LEU A 441 -6.70 19.34 -46.62
CA LEU A 441 -7.63 20.28 -47.23
C LEU A 441 -9.00 20.11 -46.56
N LEU A 442 -9.33 21.04 -45.65
CA LEU A 442 -10.57 21.05 -44.90
C LEU A 442 -11.60 21.94 -45.61
N GLU A 443 -12.78 21.38 -45.88
CA GLU A 443 -13.96 22.14 -46.32
C GLU A 443 -14.78 22.50 -45.08
N VAL A 444 -14.96 23.80 -44.86
CA VAL A 444 -15.47 24.37 -43.61
C VAL A 444 -16.64 25.28 -43.90
N ARG A 445 -17.76 25.04 -43.24
CA ARG A 445 -18.91 25.93 -43.23
C ARG A 445 -18.80 26.93 -42.10
N ARG A 446 -18.81 28.22 -42.43
CA ARG A 446 -18.77 29.34 -41.48
C ARG A 446 -19.93 30.28 -41.80
N GLY A 447 -21.01 30.17 -41.04
CA GLY A 447 -22.27 30.82 -41.40
C GLY A 447 -22.77 30.27 -42.74
N ASN A 448 -22.96 31.17 -43.72
CA ASN A 448 -23.42 30.82 -45.07
C ASN A 448 -22.28 30.56 -46.07
N ASP A 449 -21.03 30.74 -45.65
CA ASP A 449 -19.87 30.56 -46.53
C ASP A 449 -19.31 29.14 -46.40
N ASP A 450 -19.03 28.51 -47.55
CA ASP A 450 -18.23 27.29 -47.64
C ASP A 450 -16.79 27.69 -48.01
N LEU A 451 -15.85 27.43 -47.10
CA LEU A 451 -14.45 27.85 -47.17
C LEU A 451 -13.53 26.63 -47.25
N LEU A 452 -12.38 26.79 -47.92
CA LEU A 452 -11.34 25.76 -47.97
C LEU A 452 -10.09 26.23 -47.20
N PHE A 453 -9.61 25.38 -46.32
CA PHE A 453 -8.41 25.62 -45.51
C PHE A 453 -7.41 24.50 -45.67
N ASN A 454 -6.16 24.84 -45.96
CA ASN A 454 -5.07 23.88 -46.03
C ASN A 454 -4.33 23.86 -44.68
N ILE A 455 -4.49 22.79 -43.91
CA ILE A 455 -3.92 22.65 -42.57
C ILE A 455 -2.83 21.59 -42.57
N GLU A 456 -1.62 21.97 -42.16
CA GLU A 456 -0.51 21.04 -42.00
C GLU A 456 -0.46 20.53 -40.55
N PRO A 457 -0.69 19.22 -40.30
CA PRO A 457 -0.56 18.67 -38.96
C PRO A 457 0.89 18.76 -38.45
N GLU A 458 1.06 19.31 -37.25
CA GLU A 458 2.36 19.36 -36.59
C GLU A 458 2.61 18.07 -35.83
N VAL A 459 3.86 17.61 -35.82
CA VAL A 459 4.27 16.51 -34.96
C VAL A 459 4.53 17.08 -33.57
N SER A 460 3.77 16.61 -32.58
CA SER A 460 4.06 16.88 -31.17
C SER A 460 5.35 16.15 -30.79
N ILE A 461 6.45 16.90 -30.72
CA ILE A 461 7.68 16.48 -30.06
C ILE A 461 7.47 16.80 -28.57
N LYS A 462 7.29 15.78 -27.74
CA LYS A 462 7.24 15.96 -26.28
C LYS A 462 8.64 16.16 -25.72
#